data_AF-V6MCR2-F1
#
_entry.id   AF-V6MCR2-F1
#
_cell.length_a   1.000
_cell.length_b   1.000
_cell.length_c   1.000
_cell.angle_alpha   90.00
_cell.angle_beta   90.00
_cell.angle_gamma   90.00
#
_symmetry.space_group_name_H-M   'P 1'
#
loop_
_entity.id
_entity.type
_entity.pdbx_description
1 polymer ?
#
loop_
_entity_poly.entity_id
_entity_poly.type
_entity_poly.pdbx_seq_one_letter_code
_entity_poly.pdbx_strand_id
1 'polypeptide(L)'
;MTLDIKARTEELRQRIAAARIAEGKPPEPPENFVPVPLGIILTEELVPFYKIAVNFAAIIASGTLVRVDTSKLEKYRETAKLLRMGVGFHARGIGSTVDWCLREMDEINEAIDEGKESEIDKTSKMRRFSFFLEHLNKSPWSDTYDYKSTEPHHFREAKIKAEVERLKNNPDAYRAELDAAWRQYREIEHLI
;
A
#
# COMPACT_ATOMS: atom_id res chain seq x y z
N MET A 1 -5.00 30.30 18.92
CA MET A 1 -4.80 29.50 17.68
C MET A 1 -4.72 28.00 17.95
N THR A 2 -3.99 27.53 18.97
CA THR A 2 -3.85 26.09 19.28
C THR A 2 -5.11 25.39 19.82
N LEU A 3 -5.98 26.12 20.53
CA LEU A 3 -7.27 25.60 21.04
C LEU A 3 -8.28 25.33 19.93
N ASP A 4 -8.29 26.17 18.89
CA ASP A 4 -9.18 26.06 17.73
C ASP A 4 -8.84 24.83 16.87
N ILE A 5 -7.55 24.57 16.64
CA ILE A 5 -7.11 23.38 15.89
C ILE A 5 -7.53 22.09 16.62
N LYS A 6 -7.33 22.00 17.94
CA LYS A 6 -7.73 20.81 18.72
C LYS A 6 -9.23 20.55 18.64
N ALA A 7 -10.05 21.59 18.79
CA ALA A 7 -11.50 21.48 18.69
C ALA A 7 -11.94 21.00 17.30
N ARG A 8 -11.35 21.56 16.24
CA ARG A 8 -11.64 21.17 14.85
C ARG A 8 -11.17 19.74 14.53
N THR A 9 -10.04 19.30 15.08
CA THR A 9 -9.57 17.91 14.94
C THR A 9 -10.52 16.93 15.62
N GLU A 10 -11.02 17.26 16.82
CA GLU A 10 -11.97 16.41 17.53
C GLU A 10 -13.33 16.36 16.81
N GLU A 11 -13.82 17.49 16.30
CA GLU A 11 -15.04 17.53 15.46
C GLU A 11 -14.89 16.63 14.22
N LEU A 12 -13.75 16.72 13.52
CA LEU A 12 -13.46 15.87 12.37
C LEU A 12 -13.43 14.39 12.75
N ARG A 13 -12.81 14.05 13.89
CA ARG A 13 -12.76 12.67 14.39
C ARG A 13 -14.17 12.13 14.64
N GLN A 14 -15.03 12.90 15.29
CA GLN A 14 -16.42 12.51 15.58
C GLN A 14 -17.23 12.34 14.30
N ARG A 15 -17.05 13.23 13.31
CA ARG A 15 -17.70 13.12 12.00
C ARG A 15 -17.29 11.86 11.25
N ILE A 16 -15.99 11.52 11.26
CA ILE A 16 -15.48 10.29 10.65
C ILE A 16 -16.04 9.05 11.38
N ALA A 17 -16.04 9.05 12.71
CA ALA A 17 -16.59 7.96 13.50
C ALA A 17 -18.08 7.74 13.23
N ALA A 18 -18.88 8.82 13.16
CA ALA A 18 -20.30 8.75 12.85
C ALA A 18 -20.56 8.19 11.44
N ALA A 19 -19.76 8.59 10.44
CA ALA A 19 -19.85 8.03 9.09
C ALA A 19 -19.55 6.53 9.07
N ARG A 20 -18.50 6.07 9.77
CA ARG A 20 -18.17 4.65 9.88
C ARG A 20 -19.28 3.85 10.56
N ILE A 21 -19.87 4.37 11.64
CA ILE A 21 -21.01 3.73 12.31
C ILE A 21 -22.22 3.63 11.36
N ALA A 22 -22.49 4.67 10.56
CA ALA A 22 -23.57 4.65 9.57
C ALA A 22 -23.34 3.61 8.46
N GLU A 23 -22.08 3.31 8.13
CA GLU A 23 -21.67 2.23 7.23
C GLU A 23 -21.66 0.84 7.89
N GLY A 24 -22.03 0.73 9.18
CA GLY A 24 -22.01 -0.53 9.94
C GLY A 24 -20.62 -0.96 10.40
N LYS A 25 -19.64 -0.04 10.36
CA LYS A 25 -18.24 -0.29 10.76
C LYS A 25 -17.95 0.22 12.18
N PRO A 26 -16.91 -0.30 12.85
CA PRO A 26 -16.45 0.26 14.12
C PRO A 26 -16.00 1.72 13.96
N PRO A 27 -16.23 2.59 14.96
CA PRO A 27 -15.91 4.01 14.88
C PRO A 27 -14.44 4.29 14.61
N GLU A 28 -13.55 3.45 15.15
CA GLU A 28 -12.11 3.47 14.86
C GLU A 28 -11.78 2.34 13.88
N PRO A 29 -10.87 2.55 12.92
CA PRO A 29 -10.43 1.48 12.04
C PRO A 29 -9.67 0.40 12.82
N PRO A 30 -9.67 -0.87 12.36
CA PRO A 30 -8.85 -1.91 12.94
C PRO A 30 -7.37 -1.53 12.97
N GLU A 31 -6.64 -2.02 13.97
CA GLU A 31 -5.20 -1.82 14.03
C GLU A 31 -4.47 -2.56 12.90
N ASN A 32 -3.34 -1.99 12.51
CA ASN A 32 -2.42 -2.63 11.57
C ASN A 32 -1.73 -3.81 12.26
N PHE A 33 -1.56 -4.91 11.52
CA PHE A 33 -1.13 -6.19 12.09
C PHE A 33 -0.02 -6.88 11.30
N VAL A 34 0.27 -6.46 10.05
CA VAL A 34 1.35 -7.07 9.27
C VAL A 34 2.69 -6.58 9.84
N PRO A 35 3.53 -7.47 10.40
CA PRO A 35 4.74 -7.07 11.09
C PRO A 35 5.78 -6.54 10.09
N VAL A 36 6.71 -5.70 10.58
CA VAL A 36 7.72 -5.04 9.74
C VAL A 36 8.55 -6.04 8.91
N PRO A 37 9.06 -7.17 9.46
CA PRO A 37 9.80 -8.17 8.66
C PRO A 37 8.99 -8.70 7.46
N LEU A 38 7.74 -9.11 7.68
CA LEU A 38 6.86 -9.59 6.60
C LEU A 38 6.57 -8.47 5.59
N GLY A 39 6.33 -7.23 6.06
CA GLY A 39 6.13 -6.08 5.19
C GLY A 39 7.33 -5.76 4.29
N ILE A 40 8.56 -5.94 4.78
CA ILE A 40 9.78 -5.79 3.97
C ILE A 40 9.82 -6.85 2.87
N ILE A 41 9.58 -8.12 3.20
CA ILE A 41 9.60 -9.23 2.22
C ILE A 41 8.53 -9.01 1.14
N LEU A 42 7.29 -8.72 1.55
CA LEU A 42 6.20 -8.42 0.63
C LEU A 42 6.51 -7.22 -0.27
N THR A 43 7.21 -6.20 0.23
CA THR A 43 7.65 -5.07 -0.58
C THR A 43 8.69 -5.49 -1.62
N GLU A 44 9.65 -6.34 -1.26
CA GLU A 44 10.65 -6.85 -2.21
C GLU A 44 10.00 -7.71 -3.31
N GLU A 45 8.92 -8.43 -3.01
CA GLU A 45 8.13 -9.17 -4.01
C GLU A 45 7.44 -8.27 -5.04
N LEU A 46 7.25 -6.97 -4.73
CA LEU A 46 6.68 -5.98 -5.65
C LEU A 46 7.70 -5.41 -6.65
N VAL A 47 8.98 -5.75 -6.56
CA VAL A 47 10.02 -5.25 -7.50
C VAL A 47 9.64 -5.46 -8.99
N PRO A 48 9.08 -6.60 -9.42
CA PRO A 48 8.64 -6.75 -10.81
C PRO A 48 7.46 -5.84 -11.17
N PHE A 49 6.56 -5.54 -10.23
CA PHE A 49 5.46 -4.59 -10.46
C PHE A 49 5.99 -3.17 -10.69
N TYR A 50 7.03 -2.75 -9.95
CA TYR A 50 7.66 -1.45 -10.17
C TYR A 50 8.13 -1.28 -11.62
N LYS A 51 8.75 -2.31 -12.21
CA LYS A 51 9.16 -2.29 -13.63
C LYS A 51 7.97 -2.13 -14.58
N ILE A 52 6.85 -2.78 -14.28
CA ILE A 52 5.61 -2.65 -15.05
C ILE A 52 5.07 -1.23 -14.95
N ALA A 53 5.01 -0.66 -13.74
CA ALA A 53 4.54 0.70 -13.51
C ALA A 53 5.42 1.74 -14.22
N VAL A 54 6.75 1.59 -14.20
CA VAL A 54 7.68 2.47 -14.93
C VAL A 54 7.41 2.43 -16.43
N ASN A 55 7.29 1.24 -17.00
CA ASN A 55 7.03 1.08 -18.44
C ASN A 55 5.67 1.68 -18.82
N PHE A 56 4.64 1.45 -18.02
CA PHE A 56 3.32 2.02 -18.26
C PHE A 56 3.32 3.55 -18.17
N ALA A 57 4.00 4.11 -17.17
CA ALA A 57 4.17 5.56 -17.05
C ALA A 57 4.90 6.16 -18.26
N ALA A 58 5.93 5.47 -18.78
CA ALA A 58 6.64 5.90 -19.99
C ALA A 58 5.74 5.91 -21.23
N ILE A 59 4.82 4.94 -21.36
CA ILE A 59 3.83 4.91 -22.45
C ILE A 59 2.90 6.12 -22.35
N ILE A 60 2.34 6.39 -21.16
CA ILE A 60 1.49 7.56 -20.93
C ILE A 60 2.25 8.87 -21.23
N ALA A 61 3.51 8.96 -20.79
CA ALA A 61 4.36 10.13 -21.04
C ALA A 61 4.64 10.37 -22.54
N SER A 62 4.59 9.32 -23.38
CA SER A 62 4.67 9.46 -24.84
C SER A 62 3.36 9.98 -25.48
N GLY A 63 2.32 10.19 -24.68
CA GLY A 63 0.99 10.62 -25.14
C GLY A 63 0.07 9.46 -25.55
N THR A 64 0.50 8.23 -25.38
CA THR A 64 -0.23 7.02 -25.77
C THR A 64 -0.96 6.43 -24.57
N LEU A 65 -2.21 6.00 -24.77
CA LEU A 65 -2.91 5.14 -23.82
C LEU A 65 -2.90 3.73 -24.38
N VAL A 66 -2.67 2.74 -23.52
CA VAL A 66 -2.61 1.34 -23.90
C VAL A 66 -3.43 0.52 -22.93
N ARG A 67 -4.17 -0.44 -23.47
CA ARG A 67 -4.86 -1.43 -22.66
C ARG A 67 -3.85 -2.39 -22.03
N VAL A 68 -3.98 -2.62 -20.73
CA VAL A 68 -3.16 -3.57 -19.96
C VAL A 68 -4.06 -4.66 -19.41
N ASP A 69 -3.65 -5.92 -19.55
CA ASP A 69 -4.37 -7.03 -18.91
C ASP A 69 -4.09 -7.04 -17.38
N THR A 70 -4.87 -6.28 -16.62
CA THR A 70 -4.70 -6.13 -15.17
C THR A 70 -5.07 -7.40 -14.39
N SER A 71 -5.77 -8.36 -15.02
CA SER A 71 -6.04 -9.67 -14.41
C SER A 71 -4.75 -10.45 -14.12
N LYS A 72 -3.71 -10.26 -14.93
CA LYS A 72 -2.37 -10.85 -14.73
C LYS A 72 -1.60 -10.21 -13.58
N LEU A 73 -2.12 -9.13 -13.01
CA LEU A 73 -1.49 -8.37 -11.92
C LEU A 73 -2.16 -8.62 -10.56
N GLU A 74 -3.11 -9.55 -10.47
CA GLU A 74 -3.90 -9.79 -9.25
C GLU A 74 -3.03 -10.12 -8.03
N LYS A 75 -1.96 -10.91 -8.22
CA LYS A 75 -1.01 -11.19 -7.13
C LYS A 75 -0.44 -9.92 -6.48
N TYR A 76 -0.25 -8.84 -7.25
CA TYR A 76 0.23 -7.57 -6.72
C TYR A 76 -0.87 -6.81 -5.97
N ARG A 77 -2.14 -6.96 -6.36
CA ARG A 77 -3.27 -6.47 -5.55
C ARG A 77 -3.34 -7.19 -4.22
N GLU A 78 -3.18 -8.50 -4.22
CA GLU A 78 -3.15 -9.31 -3.00
C GLU A 78 -2.00 -8.89 -2.07
N THR A 79 -0.78 -8.76 -2.59
CA THR A 79 0.36 -8.23 -1.83
C THR A 79 0.09 -6.82 -1.30
N ALA A 80 -0.49 -5.94 -2.12
CA ALA A 80 -0.84 -4.57 -1.73
C ALA A 80 -1.89 -4.53 -0.60
N LYS A 81 -2.90 -5.41 -0.64
CA LYS A 81 -3.94 -5.53 0.40
C LYS A 81 -3.31 -5.80 1.77
N LEU A 82 -2.38 -6.76 1.86
CA LEU A 82 -1.69 -7.05 3.11
C LEU A 82 -0.74 -5.91 3.52
N LEU A 83 0.03 -5.36 2.59
CA LEU A 83 0.95 -4.26 2.89
C LEU A 83 0.22 -3.04 3.47
N ARG A 84 -1.01 -2.76 3.01
CA ARG A 84 -1.85 -1.69 3.56
C ARG A 84 -2.18 -1.87 5.05
N MET A 85 -2.08 -3.10 5.55
CA MET A 85 -2.23 -3.46 6.97
C MET A 85 -0.89 -3.56 7.70
N GLY A 86 0.20 -3.10 7.08
CA GLY A 86 1.55 -3.01 7.64
C GLY A 86 1.63 -2.12 8.86
N VAL A 87 2.27 -2.61 9.92
CA VAL A 87 2.66 -1.80 11.08
C VAL A 87 3.65 -0.72 10.66
N GLY A 88 4.53 -1.04 9.70
CA GLY A 88 5.46 -0.10 9.07
C GLY A 88 4.76 0.93 8.18
N PHE A 89 5.14 2.20 8.32
CA PHE A 89 4.56 3.30 7.55
C PHE A 89 4.93 3.23 6.07
N HIS A 90 6.19 2.90 5.75
CA HIS A 90 6.72 2.88 4.40
C HIS A 90 6.15 1.71 3.60
N ALA A 91 6.16 0.50 4.16
CA ALA A 91 5.55 -0.68 3.57
C ALA A 91 4.06 -0.45 3.27
N ARG A 92 3.32 0.18 4.20
CA ARG A 92 1.92 0.58 3.99
C ARG A 92 1.74 1.60 2.86
N GLY A 93 2.61 2.60 2.81
CA GLY A 93 2.62 3.60 1.75
C GLY A 93 2.85 2.98 0.37
N ILE A 94 3.79 2.03 0.29
CA ILE A 94 4.08 1.28 -0.93
C ILE A 94 2.87 0.43 -1.35
N GLY A 95 2.26 -0.31 -0.41
CA GLY A 95 1.04 -1.08 -0.68
C GLY A 95 -0.11 -0.22 -1.24
N SER A 96 -0.33 0.96 -0.63
CA SER A 96 -1.34 1.91 -1.11
C SER A 96 -1.03 2.43 -2.51
N THR A 97 0.25 2.67 -2.80
CA THR A 97 0.71 3.15 -4.10
C THR A 97 0.52 2.11 -5.20
N VAL A 98 0.77 0.82 -4.91
CA VAL A 98 0.49 -0.27 -5.86
C VAL A 98 -1.00 -0.36 -6.19
N ASP A 99 -1.87 -0.30 -5.17
CA ASP A 99 -3.32 -0.30 -5.35
C ASP A 99 -3.77 0.89 -6.23
N TRP A 100 -3.25 2.09 -5.99
CA TRP A 100 -3.54 3.26 -6.84
C TRP A 100 -3.05 3.12 -8.27
N CYS A 101 -1.81 2.66 -8.49
CA CYS A 101 -1.30 2.39 -9.84
C CYS A 101 -2.23 1.43 -10.61
N LEU A 102 -2.68 0.37 -9.96
CA LEU A 102 -3.54 -0.64 -10.58
C LEU A 102 -4.94 -0.08 -10.89
N ARG A 103 -5.51 0.74 -10.00
CA ARG A 103 -6.78 1.44 -10.28
C ARG A 103 -6.66 2.40 -11.45
N GLU A 104 -5.57 3.15 -11.55
CA GLU A 104 -5.34 4.02 -12.73
C GLU A 104 -5.22 3.20 -14.03
N MET A 105 -4.62 2.02 -13.98
CA MET A 105 -4.58 1.10 -15.14
C MET A 105 -5.99 0.61 -15.50
N ASP A 106 -6.81 0.26 -14.50
CA ASP A 106 -8.21 -0.16 -14.71
C ASP A 106 -9.07 0.97 -15.30
N GLU A 107 -8.95 2.20 -14.78
CA GLU A 107 -9.67 3.37 -15.30
C GLU A 107 -9.30 3.68 -16.76
N ILE A 108 -8.01 3.54 -17.11
CA ILE A 108 -7.55 3.71 -18.50
C ILE A 108 -8.11 2.59 -19.40
N ASN A 109 -8.12 1.34 -18.90
CA ASN A 109 -8.69 0.21 -19.62
C ASN A 109 -10.18 0.41 -19.91
N GLU A 110 -10.95 0.86 -18.93
CA GLU A 110 -12.38 1.16 -19.05
C GLU A 110 -12.62 2.26 -20.08
N ALA A 111 -11.86 3.37 -20.01
CA ALA A 111 -11.96 4.44 -20.99
C ALA A 111 -11.63 3.97 -22.42
N ILE A 112 -10.67 3.06 -22.61
CA ILE A 112 -10.37 2.46 -23.91
C ILE A 112 -11.53 1.57 -24.38
N ASP A 113 -12.06 0.71 -23.52
CA ASP A 113 -13.14 -0.21 -23.87
C ASP A 113 -14.43 0.54 -24.26
N GLU A 114 -14.65 1.72 -23.66
CA GLU A 114 -15.79 2.58 -23.95
C GLU A 114 -15.55 3.58 -25.09
N GLY A 115 -14.33 3.65 -25.66
CA GLY A 115 -13.97 4.62 -26.70
C GLY A 115 -13.93 6.08 -26.23
N LYS A 116 -13.63 6.29 -24.94
CA LYS A 116 -13.56 7.60 -24.25
C LYS A 116 -12.13 8.04 -23.95
N GLU A 117 -11.15 7.59 -24.73
CA GLU A 117 -9.73 7.92 -24.49
C GLU A 117 -9.44 9.42 -24.57
N SER A 118 -10.26 10.17 -25.32
CA SER A 118 -10.16 11.63 -25.44
C SER A 118 -10.57 12.38 -24.17
N GLU A 119 -11.33 11.75 -23.27
CA GLU A 119 -11.77 12.33 -21.99
C GLU A 119 -10.70 12.18 -20.89
N ILE A 120 -9.70 11.32 -21.10
CA ILE A 120 -8.62 11.10 -20.13
C ILE A 120 -7.63 12.27 -20.16
N ASP A 121 -7.51 12.96 -19.02
CA ASP A 121 -6.42 13.91 -18.78
C ASP A 121 -5.08 13.19 -18.60
N LYS A 122 -4.41 12.94 -19.73
CA LYS A 122 -3.08 12.30 -19.79
C LYS A 122 -2.04 13.03 -18.94
N THR A 123 -2.13 14.36 -18.81
CA THR A 123 -1.18 15.14 -18.01
C THR A 123 -1.36 14.85 -16.53
N SER A 124 -2.61 14.81 -16.05
CA SER A 124 -2.93 14.42 -14.68
C SER A 124 -2.49 12.98 -14.39
N LYS A 125 -2.79 12.02 -15.29
CA LYS A 125 -2.35 10.62 -15.14
C LYS A 125 -0.82 10.52 -15.04
N MET A 126 -0.09 11.19 -15.93
CA MET A 126 1.37 11.21 -15.93
C MET A 126 1.95 11.79 -14.62
N ARG A 127 1.37 12.87 -14.09
CA ARG A 127 1.76 13.43 -12.78
C ARG A 127 1.52 12.44 -11.63
N ARG A 128 0.37 11.76 -11.62
CA ARG A 128 0.06 10.72 -10.62
C ARG A 128 1.06 9.58 -10.66
N PHE A 129 1.34 9.04 -11.85
CA PHE A 129 2.35 7.99 -12.02
C PHE A 129 3.74 8.45 -11.58
N SER A 130 4.15 9.70 -11.89
CA SER A 130 5.42 10.23 -11.37
C SER A 130 5.48 10.21 -9.84
N PHE A 131 4.41 10.63 -9.17
CA PHE A 131 4.32 10.61 -7.71
C PHE A 131 4.34 9.17 -7.15
N PHE A 132 3.66 8.25 -7.83
CA PHE A 132 3.64 6.84 -7.44
C PHE A 132 5.02 6.21 -7.56
N LEU A 133 5.74 6.45 -8.66
CA LEU A 133 7.08 5.91 -8.87
C LEU A 133 8.07 6.42 -7.81
N GLU A 134 7.96 7.68 -7.39
CA GLU A 134 8.75 8.21 -6.27
C GLU A 134 8.49 7.42 -4.98
N HIS A 135 7.24 7.08 -4.69
CA HIS A 135 6.87 6.33 -3.50
C HIS A 135 7.28 4.86 -3.57
N LEU A 136 7.13 4.21 -4.73
CA LEU A 136 7.57 2.83 -4.95
C LEU A 136 9.09 2.69 -4.85
N ASN A 137 9.85 3.77 -5.07
CA ASN A 137 11.31 3.78 -4.94
C ASN A 137 11.78 4.00 -3.48
N LYS A 138 10.88 4.22 -2.52
CA LYS A 138 11.24 4.34 -1.11
C LYS A 138 11.64 2.97 -0.55
N SER A 139 12.65 2.95 0.32
CA SER A 139 13.10 1.72 0.95
C SER A 139 12.11 1.26 2.04
N PRO A 140 11.65 -0.01 2.04
CA PRO A 140 10.86 -0.55 3.15
C PRO A 140 11.69 -0.67 4.44
N TRP A 141 13.01 -0.68 4.36
CA TRP A 141 13.90 -0.74 5.52
C TRP A 141 13.85 0.51 6.39
N SER A 142 13.26 1.61 5.90
CA SER A 142 12.96 2.79 6.72
C SER A 142 11.98 2.46 7.87
N ASP A 143 11.18 1.40 7.76
CA ASP A 143 10.30 0.93 8.84
C ASP A 143 11.04 0.26 10.01
N THR A 144 12.36 0.06 9.90
CA THR A 144 13.19 -0.36 11.04
C THR A 144 13.33 0.76 12.08
N TYR A 145 13.15 2.01 11.66
CA TYR A 145 13.16 3.17 12.54
C TYR A 145 11.80 3.35 13.21
N ASP A 146 11.82 3.47 14.53
CA ASP A 146 10.63 3.77 15.34
C ASP A 146 11.00 4.77 16.41
N TYR A 147 10.54 6.00 16.23
CA TYR A 147 10.82 7.11 17.14
C TYR A 147 10.19 6.93 18.53
N LYS A 148 9.24 6.00 18.70
CA LYS A 148 8.62 5.67 19.98
C LYS A 148 9.35 4.56 20.73
N SER A 149 10.27 3.87 20.06
CA SER A 149 11.03 2.77 20.66
C SER A 149 12.04 3.28 21.68
N THR A 150 12.10 2.63 22.83
CA THR A 150 13.19 2.82 23.81
C THR A 150 14.42 1.97 23.50
N GLU A 151 14.28 0.97 22.61
CA GLU A 151 15.42 0.18 22.12
C GLU A 151 16.23 0.99 21.10
N PRO A 152 17.58 1.02 21.22
CA PRO A 152 18.43 1.68 20.23
C PRO A 152 18.20 1.14 18.82
N HIS A 153 18.08 2.04 17.84
CA HIS A 153 17.73 1.71 16.45
C HIS A 153 18.58 0.58 15.86
N HIS A 154 19.90 0.58 16.06
CA HIS A 154 20.79 -0.44 15.51
C HIS A 154 20.51 -1.86 16.06
N PHE A 155 20.09 -2.00 17.32
CA PHE A 155 19.72 -3.31 17.87
C PHE A 155 18.40 -3.81 17.27
N ARG A 156 17.41 -2.91 17.17
CA ARG A 156 16.12 -3.22 16.56
C ARG A 156 16.28 -3.58 15.08
N GLU A 157 17.04 -2.79 14.34
CA GLU A 157 17.34 -3.03 12.93
C GLU A 157 18.03 -4.38 12.73
N ALA A 158 19.00 -4.74 13.58
CA ALA A 158 19.66 -6.04 13.53
C ALA A 158 18.68 -7.20 13.78
N LYS A 159 17.76 -7.07 14.75
CA LYS A 159 16.70 -8.07 15.00
C LYS A 159 15.75 -8.24 13.82
N ILE A 160 15.29 -7.12 13.25
CA ILE A 160 14.41 -7.13 12.07
C ILE A 160 15.13 -7.77 10.87
N LYS A 161 16.39 -7.41 10.62
CA LYS A 161 17.20 -8.02 9.55
C LYS A 161 17.35 -9.52 9.76
N ALA A 162 17.70 -9.96 10.96
CA ALA A 162 17.83 -11.37 11.28
C ALA A 162 16.50 -12.12 11.04
N GLU A 163 15.37 -11.50 11.37
CA GLU A 163 14.05 -12.09 11.15
C GLU A 163 13.65 -12.15 9.67
N VAL A 164 13.93 -11.10 8.90
CA VAL A 164 13.76 -11.10 7.44
C VAL A 164 14.58 -12.22 6.81
N GLU A 165 15.86 -12.36 7.20
CA GLU A 165 16.72 -13.43 6.71
C GLU A 165 16.24 -14.81 7.14
N ARG A 166 15.76 -14.97 8.38
CA ARG A 166 15.17 -16.23 8.85
C ARG A 166 13.98 -16.64 7.99
N LEU A 167 13.07 -15.71 7.70
CA LEU A 167 11.87 -15.95 6.90
C LEU A 167 12.21 -16.27 5.45
N LYS A 168 13.12 -15.52 4.83
CA LYS A 168 13.58 -15.79 3.46
C LYS A 168 14.21 -17.18 3.31
N ASN A 169 14.93 -17.63 4.34
CA ASN A 169 15.60 -18.93 4.34
C ASN A 169 14.74 -20.09 4.86
N ASN A 170 13.51 -19.82 5.31
CA ASN A 170 12.58 -20.82 5.83
C ASN A 170 11.19 -20.66 5.18
N PRO A 171 10.95 -21.33 4.03
CA PRO A 171 9.68 -21.21 3.30
C PRO A 171 8.45 -21.57 4.11
N ASP A 172 8.55 -22.55 5.01
CA ASP A 172 7.42 -22.98 5.85
C ASP A 172 7.07 -21.90 6.87
N ALA A 173 8.07 -21.28 7.50
CA ALA A 173 7.86 -20.17 8.42
C ALA A 173 7.28 -18.94 7.70
N TYR A 174 7.82 -18.60 6.52
CA TYR A 174 7.27 -17.52 5.70
C TYR A 174 5.81 -17.76 5.33
N ARG A 175 5.49 -18.98 4.87
CA ARG A 175 4.12 -19.37 4.53
C ARG A 175 3.19 -19.27 5.74
N ALA A 176 3.63 -19.76 6.90
CA ALA A 176 2.84 -19.70 8.12
C ALA A 176 2.51 -18.26 8.53
N GLU A 177 3.48 -17.33 8.44
CA GLU A 177 3.24 -15.91 8.75
C GLU A 177 2.32 -15.24 7.72
N LEU A 178 2.52 -15.54 6.44
CA LEU A 178 1.66 -15.03 5.37
C LEU A 178 0.22 -15.52 5.52
N ASP A 179 0.02 -16.80 5.84
CA ASP A 179 -1.29 -17.40 6.03
C ASP A 179 -1.98 -16.85 7.30
N ALA A 180 -1.22 -16.60 8.36
CA ALA A 180 -1.73 -15.94 9.56
C ALA A 180 -2.19 -14.50 9.26
N ALA A 181 -1.40 -13.73 8.50
CA ALA A 181 -1.76 -12.39 8.07
C ALA A 181 -3.04 -12.39 7.21
N TRP A 182 -3.17 -13.33 6.26
CA TRP A 182 -4.39 -13.46 5.46
C TRP A 182 -5.61 -13.88 6.28
N ARG A 183 -5.44 -14.78 7.26
CA ARG A 183 -6.52 -15.16 8.17
C ARG A 183 -7.04 -13.93 8.90
N GLN A 184 -6.14 -13.16 9.51
CA GLN A 184 -6.52 -11.94 10.20
C GLN A 184 -7.15 -10.92 9.25
N TYR A 185 -6.60 -10.73 8.04
CA TYR A 185 -7.19 -9.84 7.04
C TYR A 185 -8.65 -10.19 6.76
N ARG A 186 -8.95 -11.47 6.49
CA ARG A 186 -10.31 -11.95 6.19
C ARG A 186 -11.26 -11.77 7.37
N GLU A 187 -10.77 -11.90 8.60
CA GLU A 187 -11.57 -11.64 9.80
C GLU A 187 -11.99 -10.18 9.91
N ILE A 188 -11.20 -9.23 9.38
CA ILE A 188 -11.46 -7.79 9.55
C ILE A 188 -11.75 -7.05 8.25
N GLU A 189 -11.74 -7.69 7.08
CA GLU A 189 -11.87 -6.99 5.80
C GLU A 189 -13.19 -6.22 5.66
N HIS A 190 -14.26 -6.74 6.26
CA HIS A 190 -15.57 -6.08 6.33
C HIS A 190 -15.59 -4.84 7.25
N LEU A 191 -14.57 -4.68 8.09
CA LEU A 191 -14.40 -3.56 9.03
C LEU A 191 -13.52 -2.43 8.48
N ILE A 192 -12.78 -2.68 7.39
CA ILE A 192 -11.87 -1.72 6.75
C ILE A 192 -12.70 -0.77 5.87
#